data_AF-A0A353GH63-F1
#
_entry.id   AF-A0A353GH63-F1
#
_cell.length_a   1.000
_cell.length_b   1.000
_cell.length_c   1.000
_cell.angle_alpha   90.00
_cell.angle_beta   90.00
_cell.angle_gamma   90.00
#
_symmetry.space_group_name_H-M   'P 1'
#
loop_
_entity.id
_entity.type
_entity.pdbx_description
1 polymer ?
#
loop_
_entity_poly.entity_id
_entity_poly.type
_entity_poly.pdbx_seq_one_letter_code
_entity_poly.pdbx_strand_id
1 'polypeptide(L)'
;MDEKQILRELEADLQSAPAKKVVYLEGKTDPEVFYALAGKKYAAGDLLDGVLVKGLRDKKSGTGCTSVINRVEVAQKCSYPGIYGILDGDGLPYSNLVKRFDSPFSGPLFYWKTYCIENLLVKSCWPETWETAPDWAAEFRNYAPYTALNRIHATLQQALTSLGLKKFVQPAQQEALLTKGAVLAKLEQGKNLIAQHNVAEDFEKEVGAFEQSLGNLDEAHALLNGKWIFSDFIPRKFPSKTPETARNEWIAALIAAGGNAEVKEFWNRLKSF
;
A
#
# COMPACT_ATOMS: atom_id res chain seq x y z
N MET A 1 4.85 17.20 -13.81
CA MET A 1 4.40 18.48 -13.23
C MET A 1 5.61 19.40 -13.20
N ASP A 2 5.44 20.69 -13.47
CA ASP A 2 6.55 21.66 -13.47
C ASP A 2 7.03 21.96 -12.04
N GLU A 3 8.33 22.12 -11.87
CA GLU A 3 8.98 22.39 -10.57
C GLU A 3 8.44 23.67 -9.92
N LYS A 4 8.17 24.72 -10.72
CA LYS A 4 7.59 25.98 -10.22
C LYS A 4 6.19 25.79 -9.64
N GLN A 5 5.40 24.88 -10.20
CA GLN A 5 4.08 24.57 -9.67
C GLN A 5 4.21 23.84 -8.34
N ILE A 6 5.08 22.82 -8.28
CA ILE A 6 5.37 22.09 -7.03
C ILE A 6 5.79 23.08 -5.94
N LEU A 7 6.71 23.99 -6.23
CA LEU A 7 7.20 24.98 -5.27
C LEU A 7 6.07 25.84 -4.67
N ARG A 8 5.17 26.37 -5.52
CA ARG A 8 4.02 27.15 -5.05
C ARG A 8 3.08 26.33 -4.17
N GLU A 9 2.89 25.05 -4.49
CA GLU A 9 2.07 24.15 -3.68
C GLU A 9 2.73 23.86 -2.32
N LEU A 10 4.05 23.62 -2.29
CA LEU A 10 4.80 23.43 -1.05
C LEU A 10 4.69 24.66 -0.14
N GLU A 11 4.85 25.87 -0.69
CA GLU A 11 4.73 27.13 0.05
C GLU A 11 3.32 27.31 0.64
N ALA A 12 2.28 27.06 -0.14
CA ALA A 12 0.90 27.15 0.31
C ALA A 12 0.58 26.11 1.40
N ASP A 13 1.06 24.88 1.24
CA ASP A 13 0.86 23.79 2.20
C ASP A 13 1.63 24.06 3.52
N LEU A 14 2.84 24.62 3.46
CA LEU A 14 3.58 25.05 4.65
C LEU A 14 2.94 26.27 5.34
N GLN A 15 2.31 27.15 4.58
CA GLN A 15 1.56 28.27 5.16
C GLN A 15 0.32 27.80 5.91
N SER A 16 -0.38 26.79 5.39
CA SER A 16 -1.59 26.24 6.01
C SER A 16 -1.31 25.31 7.20
N ALA A 17 -0.09 24.74 7.31
CA ALA A 17 0.33 23.92 8.44
C ALA A 17 0.88 24.76 9.62
N PRO A 18 0.24 24.78 10.81
CA PRO A 18 0.75 25.49 11.98
C PRO A 18 2.17 25.07 12.40
N ALA A 19 2.49 23.78 12.30
CA ALA A 19 3.80 23.24 12.64
C ALA A 19 4.86 23.49 11.55
N LYS A 20 4.51 24.15 10.44
CA LYS A 20 5.35 24.32 9.25
C LYS A 20 5.87 22.98 8.72
N LYS A 21 5.01 21.97 8.75
CA LYS A 21 5.30 20.61 8.31
C LYS A 21 4.16 20.04 7.48
N VAL A 22 4.53 19.27 6.46
CA VAL A 22 3.61 18.60 5.55
C VAL A 22 4.09 17.16 5.33
N VAL A 23 3.17 16.21 5.38
CA VAL A 23 3.38 14.80 5.02
C VAL A 23 2.50 14.48 3.82
N TYR A 24 3.13 14.16 2.70
CA TYR A 24 2.43 13.71 1.49
C TYR A 24 2.28 12.19 1.46
N LEU A 25 1.07 11.72 1.19
CA LEU A 25 0.71 10.32 1.01
C LEU A 25 0.32 10.07 -0.46
N GLU A 26 0.57 8.85 -0.96
CA GLU A 26 0.34 8.48 -2.36
C GLU A 26 -1.12 8.53 -2.77
N GLY A 27 -1.99 8.01 -1.90
CA GLY A 27 -3.40 7.80 -2.15
C GLY A 27 -4.29 8.88 -1.54
N LYS A 28 -5.34 9.21 -2.28
CA LYS A 28 -6.33 10.22 -1.90
C LYS A 28 -7.15 9.90 -0.65
N THR A 29 -7.19 8.64 -0.26
CA THR A 29 -7.96 8.09 0.87
C THR A 29 -7.05 7.68 2.02
N ASP A 30 -5.74 7.82 1.85
CA ASP A 30 -4.74 7.42 2.84
C ASP A 30 -4.76 8.30 4.09
N PRO A 31 -5.07 9.61 4.04
CA PRO A 31 -5.16 10.42 5.25
C PRO A 31 -6.11 9.84 6.29
N GLU A 32 -7.29 9.36 5.90
CA GLU A 32 -8.25 8.78 6.84
C GLU A 32 -7.68 7.54 7.56
N VAL A 33 -6.98 6.68 6.82
CA VAL A 33 -6.33 5.48 7.35
C VAL A 33 -5.14 5.86 8.23
N PHE A 34 -4.34 6.84 7.81
CA PHE A 34 -3.20 7.34 8.58
C PHE A 34 -3.63 7.88 9.95
N TYR A 35 -4.69 8.68 9.99
CA TYR A 35 -5.24 9.19 11.25
C TYR A 35 -5.72 8.06 12.15
N ALA A 36 -6.42 7.08 11.58
CA ALA A 36 -6.88 5.91 12.31
C ALA A 36 -5.70 5.13 12.91
N LEU A 37 -4.63 4.89 12.14
CA LEU A 37 -3.39 4.27 12.60
C LEU A 37 -2.70 5.12 13.69
N ALA A 38 -2.79 6.44 13.64
CA ALA A 38 -2.35 7.32 14.72
C ALA A 38 -3.29 7.33 15.95
N GLY A 39 -4.41 6.60 15.91
CA GLY A 39 -5.41 6.54 16.97
C GLY A 39 -6.28 7.80 17.07
N LYS A 40 -6.47 8.51 15.96
CA LYS A 40 -7.19 9.79 15.91
C LYS A 40 -8.30 9.74 14.87
N LYS A 41 -9.37 10.50 15.11
CA LYS A 41 -10.40 10.74 14.09
C LYS A 41 -9.84 11.68 13.04
N TYR A 42 -10.13 11.39 11.77
CA TYR A 42 -9.84 12.31 10.69
C TYR A 42 -10.58 13.63 10.91
N ALA A 43 -9.86 14.74 10.82
CA ALA A 43 -10.38 16.08 11.09
C ALA A 43 -10.39 16.91 9.80
N ALA A 44 -11.38 17.80 9.69
CA ALA A 44 -11.46 18.73 8.57
C ALA A 44 -10.19 19.59 8.48
N GLY A 45 -9.64 19.73 7.27
CA GLY A 45 -8.44 20.53 7.02
C GLY A 45 -7.12 19.75 7.06
N ASP A 46 -7.16 18.41 7.16
CA ASP A 46 -5.97 17.56 7.00
C ASP A 46 -4.86 17.83 8.02
N LEU A 47 -5.18 18.45 9.17
CA LEU A 47 -4.21 18.75 10.23
C LEU A 47 -4.20 17.67 11.33
N LEU A 48 -3.04 17.10 11.60
CA LEU A 48 -2.79 16.21 12.72
C LEU A 48 -1.69 16.84 13.57
N ASP A 49 -1.97 17.17 14.82
CA ASP A 49 -1.02 17.85 15.72
C ASP A 49 -0.33 19.09 15.10
N GLY A 50 -1.06 19.84 14.25
CA GLY A 50 -0.55 21.01 13.53
C GLY A 50 0.28 20.73 12.27
N VAL A 51 0.50 19.46 11.93
CA VAL A 51 1.15 19.01 10.67
C VAL A 51 0.07 18.74 9.63
N LEU A 52 0.26 19.19 8.39
CA LEU A 52 -0.65 18.89 7.28
C LEU A 52 -0.35 17.49 6.71
N VAL A 53 -1.33 16.60 6.70
CA VAL A 53 -1.23 15.23 6.17
C VAL A 53 -2.11 15.13 4.93
N LYS A 54 -1.50 15.08 3.74
CA LYS A 54 -2.20 15.28 2.48
C LYS A 54 -2.04 14.09 1.54
N GLY A 55 -3.15 13.48 1.18
CA GLY A 55 -3.22 12.50 0.08
C GLY A 55 -3.25 13.21 -1.27
N LEU A 56 -2.38 12.82 -2.20
CA LEU A 56 -2.30 13.46 -3.51
C LEU A 56 -3.47 13.00 -4.42
N ARG A 57 -4.26 13.97 -4.93
CA ARG A 57 -5.60 13.71 -5.49
C ARG A 57 -5.79 13.85 -7.00
N ASP A 58 -4.99 14.60 -7.75
CA ASP A 58 -5.48 15.11 -9.05
C ASP A 58 -4.50 15.09 -10.22
N LYS A 59 -5.05 15.13 -11.44
CA LYS A 59 -4.33 15.28 -12.72
C LYS A 59 -3.36 16.48 -12.76
N LYS A 60 -3.60 17.52 -11.94
CA LYS A 60 -2.77 18.73 -11.87
C LYS A 60 -1.61 18.61 -10.88
N SER A 61 -1.85 17.98 -9.73
CA SER A 61 -0.88 17.78 -8.65
C SER A 61 -0.14 16.44 -8.75
N GLY A 62 -0.51 15.59 -9.72
CA GLY A 62 0.03 14.24 -9.86
C GLY A 62 -0.49 13.29 -8.77
N THR A 63 -0.42 11.98 -9.03
CA THR A 63 -0.79 10.93 -8.07
C THR A 63 0.35 9.90 -7.95
N GLY A 64 0.33 9.10 -6.88
CA GLY A 64 1.25 7.99 -6.67
C GLY A 64 2.69 8.39 -6.32
N CYS A 65 3.54 7.38 -6.18
CA CYS A 65 4.90 7.49 -5.64
C CYS A 65 5.75 8.58 -6.30
N THR A 66 5.72 8.67 -7.62
CA THR A 66 6.48 9.70 -8.38
C THR A 66 6.11 11.12 -7.95
N SER A 67 4.84 11.37 -7.64
CA SER A 67 4.36 12.70 -7.28
C SER A 67 4.75 13.11 -5.85
N VAL A 68 4.87 12.12 -4.95
CA VAL A 68 5.40 12.32 -3.60
C VAL A 68 6.91 12.55 -3.66
N ILE A 69 7.64 11.69 -4.40
CA ILE A 69 9.09 11.80 -4.61
C ILE A 69 9.46 13.18 -5.15
N ASN A 70 8.82 13.62 -6.24
CA ASN A 70 9.11 14.92 -6.85
C ASN A 70 8.91 16.09 -5.86
N ARG A 71 7.91 16.03 -4.97
CA ARG A 71 7.70 17.06 -3.95
C ARG A 71 8.81 17.09 -2.92
N VAL A 72 9.21 15.93 -2.43
CA VAL A 72 10.32 15.82 -1.47
C VAL A 72 11.63 16.28 -2.10
N GLU A 73 11.92 15.88 -3.35
CA GLU A 73 13.13 16.31 -4.06
C GLU A 73 13.17 17.83 -4.29
N VAL A 74 12.06 18.44 -4.72
CA VAL A 74 11.97 19.89 -4.88
C VAL A 74 12.11 20.59 -3.53
N ALA A 75 11.50 20.08 -2.47
CA ALA A 75 11.65 20.62 -1.12
C ALA A 75 13.11 20.57 -0.65
N GLN A 76 13.83 19.48 -0.91
CA GLN A 76 15.24 19.35 -0.59
C GLN A 76 16.10 20.35 -1.38
N LYS A 77 15.87 20.47 -2.70
CA LYS A 77 16.58 21.45 -3.55
C LYS A 77 16.38 22.89 -3.05
N CYS A 78 15.19 23.20 -2.56
CA CYS A 78 14.83 24.54 -2.08
C CYS A 78 15.00 24.72 -0.56
N SER A 79 15.56 23.73 0.16
CA SER A 79 15.79 23.78 1.61
C SER A 79 14.53 24.02 2.45
N TYR A 80 13.43 23.31 2.15
CA TYR A 80 12.23 23.26 2.98
C TYR A 80 12.26 22.02 3.91
N PRO A 81 12.76 22.13 5.15
CA PRO A 81 12.97 20.97 6.04
C PRO A 81 11.67 20.33 6.54
N GLY A 82 10.53 21.01 6.42
CA GLY A 82 9.24 20.54 6.90
C GLY A 82 8.47 19.64 5.94
N ILE A 83 9.05 19.23 4.81
CA ILE A 83 8.36 18.44 3.79
C ILE A 83 8.78 16.98 3.84
N TYR A 84 7.79 16.11 4.04
CA TYR A 84 7.97 14.67 4.13
C TYR A 84 7.05 13.94 3.15
N GLY A 85 7.44 12.73 2.77
CA GLY A 85 6.64 11.82 1.97
C GLY A 85 6.63 10.42 2.56
N ILE A 86 5.51 9.72 2.45
CA ILE A 86 5.42 8.28 2.77
C ILE A 86 4.91 7.56 1.53
N LEU A 87 5.67 6.55 1.13
CA LEU A 87 5.44 5.73 -0.04
C LEU A 87 4.90 4.35 0.33
N ASP A 88 4.20 3.73 -0.60
CA ASP A 88 3.86 2.32 -0.57
C ASP A 88 5.13 1.47 -0.68
N GLY A 89 5.12 0.31 -0.02
CA GLY A 89 6.22 -0.63 -0.06
C GLY A 89 6.34 -1.38 -1.39
N ASP A 90 5.25 -1.43 -2.18
CA ASP A 90 5.21 -1.92 -3.56
C ASP A 90 5.86 -3.31 -3.77
N GLY A 91 5.78 -4.19 -2.77
CA GLY A 91 6.32 -5.55 -2.85
C GLY A 91 7.81 -5.66 -2.55
N LEU A 92 8.44 -4.60 -2.05
CA LEU A 92 9.80 -4.68 -1.51
C LEU A 92 9.84 -5.60 -0.28
N PRO A 93 10.96 -6.31 -0.04
CA PRO A 93 11.12 -7.14 1.15
C PRO A 93 10.95 -6.33 2.44
N TYR A 94 10.34 -6.92 3.47
CA TYR A 94 10.07 -6.25 4.75
C TYR A 94 11.35 -5.69 5.38
N SER A 95 12.44 -6.45 5.28
CA SER A 95 13.76 -6.03 5.78
C SER A 95 14.31 -4.76 5.14
N ASN A 96 13.90 -4.41 3.92
CA ASN A 96 14.25 -3.15 3.27
C ASN A 96 13.33 -2.02 3.74
N LEU A 97 12.04 -2.30 3.89
CA LEU A 97 11.04 -1.33 4.33
C LEU A 97 11.30 -0.86 5.77
N VAL A 98 11.60 -1.79 6.68
CA VAL A 98 12.00 -1.50 8.08
C VAL A 98 13.13 -0.47 8.14
N LYS A 99 14.17 -0.62 7.32
CA LYS A 99 15.32 0.31 7.30
C LYS A 99 14.97 1.72 6.81
N ARG A 100 13.82 1.89 6.15
CA ARG A 100 13.32 3.16 5.61
C ARG A 100 12.13 3.71 6.40
N PHE A 101 11.65 2.97 7.39
CA PHE A 101 10.54 3.38 8.25
C PHE A 101 10.99 3.58 9.68
N ASP A 102 11.69 2.60 10.26
CA ASP A 102 12.06 2.58 11.67
C ASP A 102 13.28 3.48 11.98
N SER A 103 13.46 3.80 13.26
CA SER A 103 14.67 4.46 13.75
C SER A 103 15.91 3.59 13.44
N PRO A 104 17.08 4.16 13.06
CA PRO A 104 17.45 5.59 13.11
C PRO A 104 17.21 6.36 11.80
N PHE A 105 16.43 5.85 10.85
CA PHE A 105 16.26 6.51 9.55
C PHE A 105 15.61 7.89 9.69
N SER A 106 16.29 8.97 9.31
CA SER A 106 15.82 10.36 9.46
C SER A 106 15.65 11.10 8.14
N GLY A 107 15.56 10.39 7.01
CA GLY A 107 15.35 11.00 5.70
C GLY A 107 13.93 11.55 5.53
N PRO A 108 13.70 12.43 4.53
CA PRO A 108 12.38 13.03 4.32
C PRO A 108 11.38 12.12 3.59
N LEU A 109 11.83 10.95 3.13
CA LEU A 109 11.02 10.00 2.35
C LEU A 109 11.02 8.63 3.02
N PHE A 110 9.85 8.21 3.49
CA PHE A 110 9.63 6.95 4.18
C PHE A 110 8.85 5.96 3.32
N TYR A 111 8.83 4.70 3.73
CA TYR A 111 8.05 3.64 3.10
C TYR A 111 7.22 2.92 4.16
N TRP A 112 5.97 2.58 3.86
CA TRP A 112 5.20 1.69 4.72
C TRP A 112 5.92 0.35 4.88
N LYS A 113 5.84 -0.25 6.07
CA LYS A 113 6.39 -1.60 6.34
C LYS A 113 5.54 -2.73 5.76
N THR A 114 4.66 -2.40 4.84
CA THR A 114 3.72 -3.28 4.14
C THR A 114 3.62 -2.81 2.70
N TYR A 115 2.97 -3.59 1.84
CA TYR A 115 2.80 -3.23 0.43
C TYR A 115 2.19 -1.83 0.27
N CYS A 116 1.13 -1.53 1.03
CA CYS A 116 0.53 -0.19 1.13
C CYS A 116 -0.06 0.01 2.52
N ILE A 117 -0.58 1.21 2.79
CA ILE A 117 -1.15 1.58 4.09
C ILE A 117 -2.37 0.71 4.48
N GLU A 118 -3.18 0.25 3.53
CA GLU A 118 -4.33 -0.62 3.82
C GLU A 118 -3.91 -1.96 4.44
N ASN A 119 -2.75 -2.52 4.08
CA ASN A 119 -2.25 -3.74 4.71
C ASN A 119 -1.92 -3.53 6.20
N LEU A 120 -1.61 -2.29 6.62
CA LEU A 120 -1.46 -1.98 8.04
C LEU A 120 -2.79 -2.06 8.80
N LEU A 121 -3.95 -1.83 8.16
CA LEU A 121 -5.25 -2.01 8.83
C LEU A 121 -5.42 -3.45 9.32
N VAL A 122 -5.11 -4.41 8.43
CA VAL A 122 -5.20 -5.84 8.72
C VAL A 122 -4.23 -6.26 9.81
N LYS A 123 -2.99 -5.76 9.76
CA LYS A 123 -1.97 -6.02 10.79
C LYS A 123 -2.34 -5.41 12.16
N SER A 124 -3.10 -4.31 12.18
CA SER A 124 -3.30 -3.51 13.40
C SER A 124 -4.50 -3.94 14.24
N CYS A 125 -5.61 -4.29 13.61
CA CYS A 125 -6.80 -4.72 14.33
C CYS A 125 -7.75 -5.50 13.42
N TRP A 126 -8.72 -6.17 14.05
CA TRP A 126 -9.89 -6.72 13.38
C TRP A 126 -11.15 -6.17 14.06
N PRO A 127 -12.17 -5.70 13.32
CA PRO A 127 -13.37 -5.15 13.94
C PRO A 127 -14.10 -6.19 14.80
N GLU A 128 -14.32 -5.89 16.08
CA GLU A 128 -14.98 -6.83 17.02
C GLU A 128 -16.45 -7.13 16.65
N THR A 129 -17.09 -6.22 15.91
CA THR A 129 -18.47 -6.41 15.42
C THR A 129 -18.54 -7.35 14.21
N TRP A 130 -17.38 -7.74 13.65
CA TRP A 130 -17.32 -8.74 12.60
C TRP A 130 -17.27 -10.13 13.21
N GLU A 131 -17.35 -11.15 12.37
CA GLU A 131 -17.10 -12.52 12.81
C GLU A 131 -15.64 -12.70 13.28
N THR A 132 -15.27 -13.89 13.73
CA THR A 132 -13.89 -14.21 14.12
C THR A 132 -12.89 -13.86 13.01
N ALA A 133 -11.79 -13.23 13.39
CA ALA A 133 -10.69 -12.94 12.47
C ALA A 133 -10.23 -14.22 11.75
N PRO A 134 -9.97 -14.17 10.44
CA PRO A 134 -9.50 -15.33 9.70
C PRO A 134 -8.08 -15.71 10.12
N ASP A 135 -7.70 -16.96 9.84
CA ASP A 135 -6.28 -17.33 9.78
C ASP A 135 -5.65 -16.64 8.57
N TRP A 136 -4.92 -15.56 8.82
CA TRP A 136 -4.30 -14.77 7.77
C TRP A 136 -3.27 -15.53 6.95
N ALA A 137 -2.53 -16.47 7.54
CA ALA A 137 -1.57 -17.27 6.78
C ALA A 137 -2.30 -18.22 5.82
N ALA A 138 -3.39 -18.83 6.28
CA ALA A 138 -4.24 -19.67 5.43
C ALA A 138 -4.93 -18.85 4.31
N GLU A 139 -5.45 -17.66 4.64
CA GLU A 139 -6.09 -16.78 3.67
C GLU A 139 -5.08 -16.25 2.64
N PHE A 140 -3.90 -15.81 3.07
CA PHE A 140 -2.86 -15.27 2.18
C PHE A 140 -2.34 -16.31 1.20
N ARG A 141 -2.32 -17.60 1.57
CA ARG A 141 -1.96 -18.69 0.66
C ARG A 141 -2.81 -18.70 -0.60
N ASN A 142 -4.08 -18.30 -0.53
CA ASN A 142 -4.96 -18.22 -1.70
C ASN A 142 -4.50 -17.15 -2.71
N TYR A 143 -3.72 -16.16 -2.26
CA TYR A 143 -3.19 -15.09 -3.08
C TYR A 143 -1.76 -15.37 -3.60
N ALA A 144 -1.16 -16.53 -3.32
CA ALA A 144 0.18 -16.85 -3.81
C ALA A 144 0.31 -16.77 -5.35
N PRO A 145 -0.62 -17.32 -6.15
CA PRO A 145 -0.61 -17.14 -7.61
C PRO A 145 -0.70 -15.66 -8.01
N TYR A 146 -1.47 -14.88 -7.25
CA TYR A 146 -1.69 -13.46 -7.51
C TYR A 146 -0.43 -12.63 -7.25
N THR A 147 0.23 -12.85 -6.12
CA THR A 147 1.51 -12.21 -5.80
C THR A 147 2.59 -12.57 -6.82
N ALA A 148 2.70 -13.85 -7.18
CA ALA A 148 3.68 -14.32 -8.16
C ALA A 148 3.48 -13.67 -9.53
N LEU A 149 2.24 -13.62 -10.01
CA LEU A 149 1.92 -12.97 -11.29
C LEU A 149 2.28 -11.49 -11.27
N ASN A 150 2.01 -10.76 -10.20
CA ASN A 150 2.41 -9.35 -10.12
C ASN A 150 3.92 -9.14 -10.24
N ARG A 151 4.74 -10.04 -9.69
CA ARG A 151 6.20 -9.95 -9.74
C ARG A 151 6.76 -10.23 -11.13
N ILE A 152 6.23 -11.23 -11.83
CA ILE A 152 6.65 -11.54 -13.21
C ILE A 152 6.01 -10.60 -14.25
N HIS A 153 4.87 -9.97 -13.94
CA HIS A 153 4.15 -9.09 -14.85
C HIS A 153 4.93 -7.81 -15.17
N ALA A 154 5.77 -7.31 -14.26
CA ALA A 154 6.64 -6.17 -14.53
C ALA A 154 7.53 -6.38 -15.78
N THR A 155 7.93 -7.62 -16.04
CA THR A 155 8.80 -7.98 -17.16
C THR A 155 8.02 -8.46 -18.40
N LEU A 156 6.81 -9.00 -18.21
CA LEU A 156 6.09 -9.79 -19.24
C LEU A 156 4.65 -9.32 -19.52
N GLN A 157 4.33 -8.07 -19.17
CA GLN A 157 2.99 -7.51 -19.23
C GLN A 157 2.22 -7.82 -20.52
N GLN A 158 2.81 -7.60 -21.70
CA GLN A 158 2.10 -7.78 -22.99
C GLN A 158 1.77 -9.26 -23.26
N ALA A 159 2.71 -10.16 -22.96
CA ALA A 159 2.53 -11.58 -23.19
C ALA A 159 1.49 -12.18 -22.22
N LEU A 160 1.59 -11.87 -20.93
CA LEU A 160 0.63 -12.32 -19.91
C LEU A 160 -0.78 -11.76 -20.17
N THR A 161 -0.88 -10.52 -20.65
CA THR A 161 -2.18 -9.93 -21.02
C THR A 161 -2.86 -10.72 -22.13
N SER A 162 -2.10 -11.16 -23.14
CA SER A 162 -2.62 -11.96 -24.25
C SER A 162 -3.14 -13.33 -23.82
N LEU A 163 -2.63 -13.87 -22.70
CA LEU A 163 -3.09 -15.13 -22.09
C LEU A 163 -4.29 -14.95 -21.14
N GLY A 164 -4.81 -13.73 -21.03
CA GLY A 164 -5.87 -13.39 -20.09
C GLY A 164 -5.40 -13.34 -18.63
N LEU A 165 -4.09 -13.27 -18.38
CA LEU A 165 -3.49 -13.16 -17.04
C LEU A 165 -3.27 -11.70 -16.62
N LYS A 166 -4.07 -10.77 -17.15
CA LYS A 166 -3.95 -9.31 -16.91
C LYS A 166 -4.47 -8.83 -15.55
N LYS A 167 -5.25 -9.66 -14.84
CA LYS A 167 -6.12 -9.21 -13.73
C LYS A 167 -5.46 -9.15 -12.35
N PHE A 168 -4.15 -9.32 -12.28
CA PHE A 168 -3.46 -9.42 -11.00
C PHE A 168 -3.01 -8.04 -10.46
N VAL A 169 -2.98 -6.99 -11.28
CA VAL A 169 -2.73 -5.62 -10.79
C VAL A 169 -3.99 -4.98 -10.18
N GLN A 170 -5.18 -5.45 -10.60
CA GLN A 170 -6.50 -5.02 -10.12
C GLN A 170 -7.47 -6.21 -10.23
N PRO A 171 -7.63 -7.04 -9.19
CA PRO A 171 -8.58 -8.13 -9.24
C PRO A 171 -9.98 -7.52 -9.40
N ALA A 172 -10.67 -7.87 -10.49
CA ALA A 172 -12.02 -7.41 -10.72
C ALA A 172 -12.96 -8.17 -9.77
N GLN A 173 -13.81 -7.45 -9.04
CA GLN A 173 -14.74 -7.99 -8.04
C GLN A 173 -15.64 -9.14 -8.52
N GLN A 174 -15.77 -9.32 -9.85
CA GLN A 174 -16.69 -10.27 -10.47
C GLN A 174 -16.04 -11.60 -10.90
N GLU A 175 -14.71 -11.72 -10.80
CA GLU A 175 -14.01 -12.95 -11.20
C GLU A 175 -13.18 -13.51 -10.06
N ALA A 176 -13.33 -14.82 -9.83
CA ALA A 176 -12.55 -15.54 -8.85
C ALA A 176 -11.05 -15.51 -9.20
N LEU A 177 -10.21 -15.45 -8.18
CA LEU A 177 -8.76 -15.60 -8.33
C LEU A 177 -8.43 -16.96 -8.95
N LEU A 178 -7.47 -16.97 -9.88
CA LEU A 178 -6.99 -18.21 -10.47
C LEU A 178 -6.15 -18.99 -9.47
N THR A 179 -6.35 -20.31 -9.44
CA THR A 179 -5.49 -21.23 -8.70
C THR A 179 -4.12 -21.38 -9.39
N LYS A 180 -3.11 -21.86 -8.66
CA LYS A 180 -1.78 -22.18 -9.23
C LYS A 180 -1.90 -23.04 -10.49
N GLY A 181 -2.69 -24.11 -10.44
CA GLY A 181 -2.89 -25.02 -11.57
C GLY A 181 -3.56 -24.34 -12.78
N ALA A 182 -4.54 -23.47 -12.55
CA ALA A 182 -5.20 -22.73 -13.63
C ALA A 182 -4.26 -21.73 -14.31
N VAL A 183 -3.36 -21.08 -13.55
CA VAL A 183 -2.33 -20.20 -14.11
C VAL A 183 -1.32 -21.00 -14.94
N LEU A 184 -0.80 -22.11 -14.42
CA LEU A 184 0.14 -22.96 -15.15
C LEU A 184 -0.45 -23.51 -16.45
N ALA A 185 -1.71 -23.94 -16.43
CA ALA A 185 -2.40 -24.39 -17.64
C ALA A 185 -2.49 -23.28 -18.71
N LYS A 186 -2.74 -22.03 -18.30
CA LYS A 186 -2.74 -20.87 -19.21
C LYS A 186 -1.35 -20.53 -19.76
N LEU A 187 -0.31 -20.62 -18.92
CA LEU A 187 1.07 -20.41 -19.35
C LEU A 187 1.50 -21.47 -20.38
N GLU A 188 1.14 -22.74 -20.18
CA GLU A 188 1.44 -23.82 -21.12
C GLU A 188 0.70 -23.66 -22.46
N GLN A 189 -0.59 -23.33 -22.43
CA GLN A 189 -1.36 -22.98 -23.64
C GLN A 189 -0.71 -21.83 -24.41
N GLY A 190 -0.10 -20.91 -23.67
CA GLY A 190 0.57 -19.72 -24.16
C GLY A 190 2.03 -19.86 -24.53
N LYS A 191 2.65 -21.04 -24.42
CA LYS A 191 4.11 -21.19 -24.43
C LYS A 191 4.82 -20.55 -25.63
N ASN A 192 4.18 -20.55 -26.79
CA ASN A 192 4.73 -19.95 -28.00
C ASN A 192 4.84 -18.42 -27.91
N LEU A 193 3.94 -17.76 -27.16
CA LEU A 193 3.94 -16.30 -26.93
C LEU A 193 4.99 -15.86 -25.91
N ILE A 194 5.49 -16.80 -25.11
CA ILE A 194 6.44 -16.56 -24.02
C ILE A 194 7.72 -17.38 -24.18
N ALA A 195 7.97 -17.94 -25.38
CA ALA A 195 9.00 -18.95 -25.61
C ALA A 195 10.43 -18.48 -25.31
N GLN A 196 10.65 -17.17 -25.24
CA GLN A 196 11.94 -16.56 -24.89
C GLN A 196 12.15 -16.41 -23.37
N HIS A 197 11.19 -16.85 -22.55
CA HIS A 197 11.19 -16.66 -21.11
C HIS A 197 10.77 -17.95 -20.38
N ASN A 198 11.42 -18.24 -19.25
CA ASN A 198 11.07 -19.37 -18.39
C ASN A 198 9.91 -19.02 -17.44
N VAL A 199 8.83 -18.45 -17.98
CA VAL A 199 7.76 -17.80 -17.20
C VAL A 199 7.08 -18.77 -16.22
N ALA A 200 6.88 -20.03 -16.61
CA ALA A 200 6.27 -21.03 -15.74
C ALA A 200 7.17 -21.34 -14.53
N GLU A 201 8.47 -21.51 -14.76
CA GLU A 201 9.45 -21.75 -13.69
C GLU A 201 9.57 -20.54 -12.77
N ASP A 202 9.67 -19.32 -13.34
CA ASP A 202 9.70 -18.08 -12.58
C ASP A 202 8.42 -17.91 -11.74
N PHE A 203 7.25 -18.19 -12.31
CA PHE A 203 5.98 -18.17 -11.60
C PHE A 203 5.97 -19.16 -10.42
N GLU A 204 6.38 -20.41 -10.63
CA GLU A 204 6.41 -21.41 -9.56
C GLU A 204 7.40 -21.04 -8.45
N LYS A 205 8.55 -20.50 -8.81
CA LYS A 205 9.54 -19.99 -7.86
C LYS A 205 8.97 -18.86 -7.02
N GLU A 206 8.29 -17.89 -7.63
CA GLU A 206 7.67 -16.77 -6.91
C GLU A 206 6.49 -17.22 -6.03
N VAL A 207 5.70 -18.21 -6.46
CA VAL A 207 4.67 -18.84 -5.61
C VAL A 207 5.33 -19.46 -4.38
N GLY A 208 6.37 -20.29 -4.57
CA GLY A 208 7.08 -20.94 -3.48
C GLY A 208 7.73 -19.94 -2.52
N ALA A 209 8.33 -18.87 -3.05
CA ALA A 209 8.92 -17.81 -2.23
C ALA A 209 7.88 -17.09 -1.37
N PHE A 210 6.71 -16.77 -1.95
CA PHE A 210 5.63 -16.15 -1.18
C PHE A 210 5.03 -17.12 -0.14
N GLU A 211 4.81 -18.39 -0.49
CA GLU A 211 4.32 -19.39 0.47
C GLU A 211 5.26 -19.59 1.66
N GLN A 212 6.59 -19.56 1.42
CA GLN A 212 7.59 -19.57 2.50
C GLN A 212 7.48 -18.32 3.38
N SER A 213 7.19 -17.15 2.80
CA SER A 213 7.00 -15.92 3.56
C SER A 213 5.81 -15.96 4.51
N LEU A 214 4.84 -16.86 4.32
CA LEU A 214 3.67 -17.00 5.21
C LEU A 214 4.04 -17.42 6.65
N GLY A 215 5.25 -17.95 6.87
CA GLY A 215 5.80 -18.17 8.21
C GLY A 215 6.13 -16.87 8.96
N ASN A 216 6.20 -15.73 8.25
CA ASN A 216 6.37 -14.40 8.79
C ASN A 216 5.36 -13.43 8.12
N LEU A 217 4.24 -13.18 8.78
CA LEU A 217 3.18 -12.35 8.21
C LEU A 217 3.60 -10.92 7.87
N ASP A 218 4.63 -10.37 8.52
CA ASP A 218 5.17 -9.06 8.15
C ASP A 218 5.75 -9.05 6.74
N GLU A 219 6.50 -10.11 6.37
CA GLU A 219 6.99 -10.28 5.00
C GLU A 219 5.82 -10.50 4.04
N ALA A 220 4.84 -11.33 4.39
CA ALA A 220 3.70 -11.57 3.53
C ALA A 220 2.88 -10.29 3.26
N HIS A 221 2.68 -9.45 4.28
CA HIS A 221 2.03 -8.14 4.13
C HIS A 221 2.86 -7.13 3.32
N ALA A 222 4.20 -7.24 3.33
CA ALA A 222 5.06 -6.44 2.47
C ALA A 222 4.92 -6.83 0.99
N LEU A 223 4.72 -8.12 0.70
CA LEU A 223 4.68 -8.65 -0.66
C LEU A 223 3.29 -8.63 -1.32
N LEU A 224 2.21 -8.76 -0.54
CA LEU A 224 0.86 -8.89 -1.07
C LEU A 224 0.22 -7.52 -1.37
N ASN A 225 -0.14 -7.27 -2.63
CA ASN A 225 -0.74 -5.99 -3.07
C ASN A 225 -2.06 -5.67 -2.33
N GLY A 226 -2.09 -4.61 -1.53
CA GLY A 226 -3.18 -4.30 -0.59
C GLY A 226 -4.57 -4.03 -1.18
N LYS A 227 -4.72 -3.99 -2.50
CA LYS A 227 -6.05 -4.02 -3.14
C LYS A 227 -6.81 -5.32 -2.87
N TRP A 228 -6.13 -6.40 -2.49
CA TRP A 228 -6.73 -7.71 -2.19
C TRP A 228 -7.85 -7.61 -1.14
N ILE A 229 -7.68 -6.77 -0.11
CA ILE A 229 -8.61 -6.63 1.02
C ILE A 229 -9.97 -6.18 0.52
N PHE A 230 -10.01 -5.03 -0.15
CA PHE A 230 -11.24 -4.35 -0.50
C PHE A 230 -11.80 -4.77 -1.86
N SER A 231 -10.98 -5.39 -2.71
CA SER A 231 -11.39 -5.80 -4.06
C SER A 231 -11.81 -7.27 -4.15
N ASP A 232 -11.35 -8.13 -3.22
CA ASP A 232 -11.65 -9.56 -3.23
C ASP A 232 -12.11 -10.08 -1.86
N PHE A 233 -11.29 -9.91 -0.82
CA PHE A 233 -11.56 -10.52 0.49
C PHE A 233 -12.88 -10.03 1.10
N ILE A 234 -13.08 -8.71 1.19
CA ILE A 234 -14.30 -8.12 1.74
C ILE A 234 -15.55 -8.54 0.95
N PRO A 235 -15.62 -8.36 -0.39
CA PRO A 235 -16.78 -8.81 -1.16
C PRO A 235 -17.12 -10.30 -1.01
N ARG A 236 -16.10 -11.17 -0.94
CA ARG A 236 -16.28 -12.61 -0.78
C ARG A 236 -16.75 -13.00 0.61
N LYS A 237 -16.14 -12.41 1.65
CA LYS A 237 -16.37 -12.76 3.05
C LYS A 237 -17.65 -12.09 3.59
N PHE A 238 -17.90 -10.85 3.19
CA PHE A 238 -19.02 -10.02 3.63
C PHE A 238 -19.81 -9.48 2.43
N PRO A 239 -20.57 -10.31 1.71
CA PRO A 239 -21.25 -9.92 0.46
C PRO A 239 -22.30 -8.79 0.64
N SER A 240 -22.75 -8.55 1.87
CA SER A 240 -23.66 -7.45 2.22
C SER A 240 -22.95 -6.12 2.52
N LYS A 241 -21.61 -6.10 2.60
CA LYS A 241 -20.82 -4.91 2.90
C LYS A 241 -20.16 -4.38 1.62
N THR A 242 -20.28 -3.08 1.38
CA THR A 242 -19.47 -2.43 0.36
C THR A 242 -18.04 -2.26 0.87
N PRO A 243 -17.03 -2.14 -0.03
CA PRO A 243 -15.66 -1.87 0.37
C PRO A 243 -15.50 -0.59 1.22
N GLU A 244 -16.29 0.44 0.92
CA GLU A 244 -16.30 1.71 1.66
C GLU A 244 -16.84 1.52 3.07
N THR A 245 -17.99 0.84 3.23
CA THR A 245 -18.54 0.54 4.55
C THR A 245 -17.57 -0.28 5.38
N ALA A 246 -16.95 -1.30 4.79
CA ALA A 246 -15.95 -2.12 5.47
C ALA A 246 -14.72 -1.30 5.90
N ARG A 247 -14.20 -0.42 5.03
CA ARG A 247 -13.09 0.50 5.35
C ARG A 247 -13.43 1.40 6.53
N ASN A 248 -14.63 1.98 6.54
CA ASN A 248 -15.10 2.87 7.60
C ASN A 248 -15.25 2.17 8.95
N GLU A 249 -15.83 0.96 8.96
CA GLU A 249 -15.94 0.13 10.17
C GLU A 249 -14.56 -0.25 10.71
N TRP A 250 -13.61 -0.58 9.83
CA TRP A 250 -12.24 -0.90 10.23
C TRP A 250 -11.49 0.30 10.81
N ILE A 251 -11.62 1.46 10.18
CA ILE A 251 -11.09 2.74 10.68
C ILE A 251 -11.65 3.04 12.07
N ALA A 252 -12.96 2.87 12.28
CA ALA A 252 -13.59 3.10 13.56
C ALA A 252 -13.06 2.13 14.64
N ALA A 253 -12.93 0.85 14.32
CA ALA A 253 -12.36 -0.16 15.23
C ALA A 253 -10.90 0.16 15.60
N LEU A 254 -10.09 0.57 14.63
CA LEU A 254 -8.69 0.93 14.86
C LEU A 254 -8.55 2.16 15.77
N ILE A 255 -9.40 3.16 15.58
CA ILE A 255 -9.46 4.33 16.47
C ILE A 255 -9.85 3.91 17.88
N ALA A 256 -10.87 3.04 18.02
CA ALA A 256 -11.31 2.54 19.33
C ALA A 256 -10.21 1.74 20.04
N ALA A 257 -9.39 0.99 19.30
CA ALA A 257 -8.21 0.29 19.80
C ALA A 257 -7.03 1.21 20.12
N GLY A 258 -7.12 2.52 19.82
CA GLY A 258 -6.08 3.50 20.12
C GLY A 258 -4.96 3.58 19.07
N GLY A 259 -5.19 3.05 17.87
CA GLY A 259 -4.26 3.07 16.73
C GLY A 259 -3.20 1.97 16.75
N ASN A 260 -2.30 2.02 15.77
CA ASN A 260 -1.15 1.14 15.65
C ASN A 260 0.07 1.72 16.41
N ALA A 261 0.72 0.90 17.25
CA ALA A 261 1.85 1.35 18.07
C ALA A 261 3.04 1.83 17.24
N GLU A 262 3.41 1.12 16.17
CA GLU A 262 4.55 1.46 15.31
C GLU A 262 4.31 2.78 14.58
N VAL A 263 3.09 3.00 14.06
CA VAL A 263 2.73 4.24 13.37
C VAL A 263 2.69 5.42 14.34
N LYS A 264 2.25 5.21 15.59
CA LYS A 264 2.28 6.25 16.63
C LYS A 264 3.70 6.63 17.02
N GLU A 265 4.59 5.65 17.16
CA GLU A 265 6.02 5.91 17.42
C GLU A 265 6.65 6.68 16.26
N PHE A 266 6.44 6.22 15.02
CA PHE A 266 6.85 6.93 13.82
C PHE A 266 6.33 8.36 13.79
N TRP A 267 5.05 8.56 14.07
CA TRP A 267 4.42 9.88 14.08
C TRP A 267 5.04 10.81 15.12
N ASN A 268 5.28 10.32 16.33
CA ASN A 268 5.93 11.12 17.37
C ASN A 268 7.34 11.55 16.98
N ARG A 269 8.08 10.68 16.28
CA ARG A 269 9.40 10.98 15.76
C ARG A 269 9.35 12.01 14.62
N LEU A 270 8.47 11.83 13.64
CA LEU A 270 8.33 12.77 12.52
C LEU A 270 7.97 14.18 13.00
N LYS A 271 7.07 14.28 13.99
CA LYS A 271 6.76 15.57 14.62
C LYS A 271 7.93 16.23 15.35
N SER A 272 8.92 15.46 15.78
CA SER A 272 10.12 15.98 16.46
C SER A 272 11.27 16.39 15.53
N PHE A 273 11.28 15.93 14.28
CA PHE A 273 12.30 16.30 13.28
C PHE A 273 12.22 17.77 12.89
#